data_AF-A0A7V8JK04-F1
#
_entry.id   AF-A0A7V8JK04-F1
#
_cell.length_a   1.000
_cell.length_b   1.000
_cell.length_c   1.000
_cell.angle_alpha   90.00
_cell.angle_beta   90.00
_cell.angle_gamma   90.00
#
_symmetry.space_group_name_H-M   'P 1'
#
loop_
_entity.id
_entity.type
_entity.pdbx_description
1 polymer ?
#
loop_
_entity_poly.entity_id
_entity_poly.type
_entity_poly.pdbx_seq_one_letter_code
_entity_poly.pdbx_strand_id
1 'polypeptide(L)'
;MSALLPLLSFPGRASLLAAIDAAVCLRDPQAITRAVQRVLTVAIADPGIVLPPCVQRPLPGRYARRELHRSATLGYSVVAMCWGPGQGTPLHDHDALWRVEGVWQGTLQVTPYALL
;
A
#
# COMPACT_ATOMS: atom_id res chain seq x y z
N MET A 1 1.03 -24.42 2.14
CA MET A 1 2.37 -23.97 2.55
C MET A 1 2.75 -22.75 1.73
N SER A 2 2.54 -21.55 2.26
CA SER A 2 2.91 -20.32 1.54
C SER A 2 4.43 -20.21 1.53
N ALA A 3 5.05 -20.31 0.35
CA ALA A 3 6.46 -20.01 0.20
C ALA A 3 6.70 -18.56 0.67
N LEU A 4 7.66 -18.37 1.58
CA LEU A 4 8.13 -17.05 1.97
C LEU A 4 8.72 -16.39 0.73
N LEU A 5 7.97 -15.46 0.13
CA LEU A 5 8.52 -14.58 -0.89
C LEU A 5 9.68 -13.80 -0.25
N PRO A 6 10.83 -13.68 -0.92
CA PRO A 6 11.94 -12.90 -0.38
C PRO A 6 11.45 -11.47 -0.12
N LEU A 7 11.73 -10.98 1.09
CA LEU A 7 11.40 -9.61 1.48
C LEU A 7 12.04 -8.65 0.47
N LEU A 8 11.22 -7.81 -0.16
CA LEU A 8 11.71 -6.80 -1.09
C LEU A 8 12.49 -5.74 -0.33
N SER A 9 13.79 -5.67 -0.56
CA SER A 9 14.67 -4.62 -0.03
C SER A 9 14.70 -3.42 -0.97
N PHE A 10 14.72 -2.22 -0.40
CA PHE A 10 14.83 -0.96 -1.14
C PHE A 10 15.32 0.19 -0.25
N PRO A 11 15.96 1.23 -0.83
CA PRO A 11 16.31 2.45 -0.11
C PRO A 11 15.11 3.09 0.59
N GLY A 12 15.32 3.57 1.82
CA GLY A 12 14.26 4.22 2.61
C GLY A 12 13.22 3.29 3.23
N ARG A 13 13.28 1.98 2.96
CA ARG A 13 12.33 0.97 3.51
C ARG A 13 12.21 1.03 5.03
N ALA A 14 13.33 1.08 5.75
CA ALA A 14 13.31 1.06 7.22
C ALA A 14 12.60 2.30 7.80
N SER A 15 12.88 3.47 7.23
CA SER A 15 12.24 4.74 7.63
C SER A 15 10.73 4.71 7.37
N LEU A 16 10.33 4.28 6.16
CA LEU A 16 8.92 4.12 5.79
C LEU A 16 8.18 3.18 6.76
N LEU A 17 8.75 2.01 7.05
CA LEU A 17 8.10 1.03 7.93
C LEU A 17 8.03 1.53 9.36
N ALA A 18 9.09 2.14 9.90
CA ALA A 18 9.07 2.71 11.26
C ALA A 18 8.00 3.80 11.42
N ALA A 19 7.80 4.64 10.39
CA ALA A 19 6.76 5.66 10.40
C ALA A 19 5.34 5.05 10.35
N ILE A 20 5.14 3.99 9.57
CA ILE A 20 3.86 3.26 9.55
C ILE A 20 3.62 2.52 10.87
N ASP A 21 4.64 1.87 11.44
CA ASP A 21 4.56 1.20 12.74
C ASP A 21 4.09 2.17 13.83
N ALA A 22 4.67 3.37 13.87
CA ALA A 22 4.28 4.43 14.79
C ALA A 22 2.82 4.88 14.59
N ALA A 23 2.37 4.99 13.33
CA ALA A 23 0.99 5.33 13.01
C ALA A 23 0.00 4.23 13.45
N VAL A 24 0.32 2.95 13.23
CA VAL A 24 -0.52 1.81 13.62
C VAL A 24 -0.61 1.68 15.16
N CYS A 25 0.43 2.10 15.88
CA CYS A 25 0.43 2.14 17.36
C CYS A 25 -0.59 3.13 17.96
N LEU A 26 -1.25 3.97 17.17
CA LEU A 26 -2.31 4.89 17.65
C LEU A 26 -3.60 4.18 18.06
N ARG A 27 -3.79 2.91 17.67
CA ARG A 27 -4.91 2.01 18.07
C ARG A 27 -6.35 2.49 17.80
N ASP A 28 -6.53 3.67 17.23
CA ASP A 28 -7.81 4.18 16.73
C ASP A 28 -7.81 4.21 15.19
N PRO A 29 -8.76 3.56 14.48
CA PRO A 29 -8.76 3.48 13.01
C PRO A 29 -8.73 4.85 12.31
N GLN A 30 -9.38 5.86 12.86
CA GLN A 30 -9.39 7.20 12.25
C GLN A 30 -8.04 7.90 12.45
N ALA A 31 -7.44 7.79 13.62
CA ALA A 31 -6.10 8.29 13.90
C ALA A 31 -5.04 7.57 13.05
N ILE A 32 -5.15 6.24 12.93
CA ILE A 32 -4.27 5.40 12.11
C ILE A 32 -4.34 5.86 10.64
N THR A 33 -5.53 5.91 10.05
CA THR A 33 -5.70 6.27 8.63
C THR A 33 -5.16 7.68 8.33
N ARG A 34 -5.44 8.66 9.19
CA ARG A 34 -4.88 10.03 9.05
C ARG A 34 -3.35 10.05 9.18
N ALA A 35 -2.79 9.29 10.11
CA ALA A 35 -1.34 9.22 10.29
C ALA A 35 -0.66 8.52 9.12
N VAL A 36 -1.18 7.37 8.67
CA VAL A 36 -0.66 6.64 7.51
C VAL A 36 -0.79 7.47 6.24
N GLN A 37 -1.88 8.23 6.05
CA GLN A 37 -2.00 9.17 4.93
C GLN A 37 -0.84 10.17 4.91
N ARG A 38 -0.54 10.81 6.05
CA ARG A 38 0.61 11.73 6.15
C ARG A 38 1.93 11.05 5.83
N VAL A 39 2.15 9.84 6.36
CA VAL A 39 3.36 9.06 6.08
C VAL A 39 3.50 8.77 4.58
N LEU A 40 2.43 8.33 3.91
CA LEU A 40 2.47 8.05 2.47
C LEU A 40 2.67 9.33 1.64
N THR A 41 2.04 10.45 2.01
CA THR A 41 2.26 11.74 1.34
C THR A 41 3.73 12.15 1.38
N VAL A 42 4.38 12.07 2.54
CA VAL A 42 5.81 12.37 2.67
C VAL A 42 6.65 11.37 1.89
N ALA A 43 6.33 10.07 2.01
CA ALA A 43 7.12 9.02 1.40
C ALA A 43 7.11 9.06 -0.14
N ILE A 44 5.96 9.39 -0.76
CA ILE A 44 5.83 9.52 -2.21
C ILE A 44 6.68 10.67 -2.75
N ALA A 45 6.86 11.74 -1.96
CA ALA A 45 7.66 12.91 -2.34
C ALA A 45 9.15 12.77 -2.01
N ASP A 46 9.56 11.72 -1.28
CA ASP A 46 10.93 11.54 -0.79
C ASP A 46 11.80 10.80 -1.81
N PRO A 47 12.82 11.45 -2.43
CA PRO A 47 13.74 10.79 -3.35
C PRO A 47 14.63 9.73 -2.68
N GLY A 48 14.70 9.71 -1.35
CA GLY A 48 15.38 8.69 -0.57
C GLY A 48 14.63 7.35 -0.47
N ILE A 49 13.34 7.31 -0.85
CA ILE A 49 12.54 6.09 -0.89
C ILE A 49 12.38 5.63 -2.34
N VAL A 50 13.12 4.58 -2.71
CA VAL A 50 13.18 4.11 -4.11
C VAL A 50 12.61 2.71 -4.21
N LEU A 51 11.33 2.58 -4.57
CA LEU A 51 10.67 1.27 -4.68
C LEU A 51 11.39 0.33 -5.68
N PRO A 52 11.44 -1.00 -5.43
CA PRO A 52 12.12 -1.94 -6.31
C PRO A 52 11.53 -1.91 -7.73
N PRO A 53 12.33 -1.94 -8.81
CA PRO A 53 11.81 -1.85 -10.18
C PRO A 53 10.78 -2.94 -10.54
N CYS A 54 10.82 -4.10 -9.88
CA CYS A 54 9.85 -5.17 -10.10
C CYS A 54 8.42 -4.74 -9.76
N VAL A 55 8.22 -3.78 -8.85
CA VAL A 55 6.88 -3.37 -8.42
C VAL A 55 6.14 -2.52 -9.45
N GLN A 56 6.87 -1.90 -10.36
CA GLN A 56 6.34 -1.04 -11.43
C GLN A 56 5.93 -1.82 -12.69
N ARG A 57 6.11 -3.14 -12.72
CA ARG A 57 5.78 -3.96 -13.89
C ARG A 57 4.30 -4.40 -13.86
N PRO A 58 3.46 -4.04 -14.85
CA PRO A 58 2.09 -4.55 -14.90
C PRO A 58 2.08 -6.05 -15.23
N LEU A 59 0.94 -6.70 -15.01
CA LEU A 59 0.70 -8.08 -15.44
C LEU A 59 -0.35 -8.12 -16.56
N PRO A 60 -0.26 -9.06 -17.52
CA PRO A 60 -1.32 -9.26 -18.51
C PRO A 60 -2.65 -9.63 -17.83
N GLY A 61 -3.74 -8.99 -18.26
CA GLY A 61 -5.11 -9.33 -17.86
C GLY A 61 -5.51 -8.99 -16.41
N ARG A 62 -4.59 -8.47 -15.57
CA ARG A 62 -4.91 -8.04 -14.19
C ARG A 62 -3.90 -7.05 -13.66
N TYR A 63 -4.32 -6.26 -12.67
CA TYR A 63 -3.38 -5.44 -11.90
C TYR A 63 -2.43 -6.32 -11.06
N ALA A 64 -1.19 -5.89 -10.93
CA ALA A 64 -0.18 -6.59 -10.16
C ALA A 64 -0.23 -6.17 -8.69
N ARG A 65 -0.03 -7.13 -7.77
CA ARG A 65 0.07 -6.90 -6.32
C ARG A 65 1.36 -7.53 -5.82
N ARG A 66 2.20 -6.75 -5.14
CA ARG A 66 3.47 -7.21 -4.57
C ARG A 66 3.57 -6.74 -3.14
N GLU A 67 3.64 -7.67 -2.20
CA GLU A 67 3.80 -7.37 -0.78
C GLU A 67 5.19 -6.78 -0.53
N LEU A 68 5.25 -5.59 0.07
CA LEU A 68 6.49 -4.95 0.51
C LEU A 68 6.82 -5.34 1.96
N HIS A 69 5.77 -5.50 2.76
CA HIS A 69 5.88 -5.79 4.18
C HIS A 69 4.56 -6.36 4.73
N ARG A 70 4.70 -7.23 5.73
CA ARG A 70 3.61 -7.71 6.59
C ARG A 70 4.11 -7.75 8.03
N SER A 71 3.41 -7.06 8.92
CA SER A 71 3.68 -7.10 10.35
C SER A 71 2.72 -8.09 11.00
N ALA A 72 3.24 -9.23 11.45
CA ALA A 72 2.46 -10.18 12.24
C ALA A 72 2.13 -9.63 13.63
N THR A 73 3.00 -8.76 14.17
CA THR A 73 2.86 -8.17 15.51
C THR A 73 1.85 -7.03 15.52
N LEU A 74 1.86 -6.16 14.51
CA LEU A 74 0.99 -4.98 14.44
C LEU A 74 -0.23 -5.18 13.53
N GLY A 75 -0.34 -6.33 12.87
CA GLY A 75 -1.56 -6.73 12.15
C GLY A 75 -1.84 -5.95 10.86
N TYR A 76 -0.82 -5.47 10.16
CA TYR A 76 -0.99 -4.72 8.90
C TYR A 76 -0.08 -5.24 7.77
N SER A 77 -0.42 -4.87 6.53
CA SER A 77 0.40 -5.17 5.34
C SER A 77 0.55 -3.95 4.45
N VAL A 78 1.71 -3.81 3.82
CA VAL A 78 1.99 -2.80 2.78
C VAL A 78 2.14 -3.52 1.45
N VAL A 79 1.35 -3.10 0.45
CA VAL A 79 1.33 -3.73 -0.87
C VAL A 79 1.56 -2.65 -1.93
N ALA A 80 2.55 -2.87 -2.79
CA ALA A 80 2.69 -2.11 -4.02
C ALA A 80 1.76 -2.70 -5.08
N MET A 81 0.96 -1.84 -5.71
CA MET A 81 0.05 -2.22 -6.77
C MET A 81 0.45 -1.50 -8.07
N CYS A 82 0.31 -2.19 -9.19
CA CYS A 82 0.63 -1.65 -10.51
C CYS A 82 -0.47 -2.03 -11.50
N TRP A 83 -1.03 -1.00 -12.14
CA TRP A 83 -2.10 -1.11 -13.12
C TRP A 83 -1.54 -0.78 -14.50
N GLY A 84 -1.73 -1.70 -15.45
CA GLY A 84 -1.56 -1.40 -16.87
C GLY A 84 -2.73 -0.56 -17.41
N PRO A 85 -2.60 -0.01 -18.63
CA PRO A 85 -3.66 0.77 -19.26
C PRO A 85 -5.00 0.02 -19.28
N GLY A 86 -6.08 0.70 -18.87
CA GLY A 86 -7.44 0.15 -18.82
C GLY A 86 -7.71 -0.86 -17.71
N GLN A 87 -6.73 -1.17 -16.85
CA GLN A 87 -6.95 -2.07 -15.71
C GLN A 87 -7.67 -1.35 -14.56
N GLY A 88 -8.54 -2.08 -13.89
CA GLY A 88 -9.25 -1.63 -12.70
C GLY A 88 -9.61 -2.80 -11.80
N THR A 89 -10.48 -2.56 -10.83
CA THR A 89 -11.03 -3.59 -9.96
C THR A 89 -12.53 -3.72 -10.19
N PRO A 90 -13.13 -4.91 -10.02
CA PRO A 90 -14.56 -5.02 -9.74
C PRO A 90 -14.95 -4.20 -8.50
N LEU A 91 -16.26 -3.97 -8.33
CA LEU A 91 -16.79 -3.45 -7.07
C LEU A 91 -16.41 -4.41 -5.93
N HIS A 92 -15.85 -3.87 -4.86
CA HIS A 92 -15.43 -4.63 -3.68
C HIS A 92 -15.45 -3.73 -2.46
N ASP A 93 -15.50 -4.35 -1.29
CA ASP A 93 -15.29 -3.70 0.00
C ASP A 93 -13.99 -4.19 0.66
N HIS A 94 -13.81 -3.84 1.93
CA HIS A 94 -12.63 -4.16 2.71
C HIS A 94 -12.96 -4.85 4.03
N ASP A 95 -14.15 -5.45 4.16
CA ASP A 95 -14.57 -6.22 5.34
C ASP A 95 -14.34 -5.48 6.67
N ALA A 96 -14.79 -4.22 6.73
CA ALA A 96 -14.60 -3.29 7.85
C ALA A 96 -13.12 -3.01 8.25
N LEU A 97 -12.14 -3.42 7.46
CA LEU A 97 -10.73 -3.08 7.67
C LEU A 97 -10.43 -1.66 7.18
N TRP A 98 -9.55 -0.96 7.88
CA TRP A 98 -9.03 0.32 7.41
C TRP A 98 -8.06 0.14 6.23
N ARG A 99 -8.04 1.13 5.33
CA ARG A 99 -7.15 1.19 4.17
C ARG A 99 -6.70 2.62 3.94
N VAL A 100 -5.48 2.77 3.45
CA VAL A 100 -4.96 4.01 2.89
C VAL A 100 -4.22 3.67 1.62
N GLU A 101 -4.52 4.40 0.54
CA GLU A 101 -3.90 4.24 -0.76
C GLU A 101 -3.20 5.54 -1.15
N GLY A 102 -1.98 5.43 -1.67
CA GLY A 102 -1.21 6.55 -2.20
C GLY A 102 -0.80 6.25 -3.63
N VAL A 103 -1.02 7.21 -4.54
CA VAL A 103 -0.61 7.09 -5.94
C VAL A 103 0.87 7.46 -6.06
N TRP A 104 1.72 6.46 -6.28
CA TRP A 104 3.16 6.66 -6.41
C TRP A 104 3.55 7.24 -7.79
N GLN A 105 2.85 6.83 -8.85
CA GLN A 105 3.06 7.31 -10.21
C GLN A 105 1.77 7.18 -11.01
N GLY A 106 1.49 8.15 -11.89
CA GLY A 106 0.31 8.16 -12.75
C GLY A 106 -0.93 8.71 -12.04
N THR A 107 -2.10 8.19 -12.40
CA THR A 107 -3.39 8.62 -11.86
C THR A 107 -4.29 7.41 -11.59
N LEU A 108 -5.18 7.54 -10.61
CA LEU A 108 -6.19 6.55 -10.27
C LEU A 108 -7.55 7.24 -10.15
N GLN A 109 -8.56 6.67 -10.79
CA GLN A 109 -9.94 7.10 -10.61
C GLN A 109 -10.64 6.14 -9.64
N VAL A 110 -11.29 6.69 -8.61
CA VAL A 110 -12.03 5.93 -7.60
C VAL A 110 -13.49 6.37 -7.62
N THR A 111 -14.40 5.41 -7.73
CA THR A 111 -15.85 5.64 -7.70
C THR A 111 -16.43 5.00 -6.44
N PRO A 112 -16.87 5.80 -5.45
CA PRO A 112 -17.45 5.26 -4.22
C PRO A 112 -18.89 4.78 -4.43
N TYR A 113 -19.27 3.72 -3.70
CA TYR A 113 -20.64 3.19 -3.64
C TYR A 113 -21.06 3.04 -2.18
N ALA A 114 -22.35 3.23 -1.90
CA ALA A 114 -22.96 2.98 -0.60
C ALA A 114 -24.09 1.96 -0.75
N LEU A 115 -24.23 1.06 0.23
CA LEU A 115 -25.41 0.20 0.33
C LEU A 115 -26.58 1.05 0.86
N LEU A 116 -27.75 0.89 0.24
CA LEU A 116 -28.99 1.56 0.63
C LEU A 116 -29.65 0.85 1.83
#